data_AF-A0A2G2XTQ6-F1
#
_entry.id   AF-A0A2G2XTQ6-F1
#
_cell.length_a   1.000
_cell.length_b   1.000
_cell.length_c   1.000
_cell.angle_alpha   90.00
_cell.angle_beta   90.00
_cell.angle_gamma   90.00
#
_symmetry.space_group_name_H-M   'P 1'
#
loop_
_entity.id
_entity.type
_entity.pdbx_description
1 polymer ?
#
loop_
_entity_poly.entity_id
_entity_poly.type
_entity_poly.pdbx_seq_one_letter_code
_entity_poly.pdbx_strand_id
1 'polypeptide(L)'
;MKVAELIKVCWLDITGKIDTKRLTKKTSFAAYLVFKLTDEHQQLEKAIASVRFVKEKVEGTGKEGYTVFISKTKEEGEAGRFPYLRSDGWMEIKLGEFFNNLGEDGEVEMKLMETDDFKWKSGLIIDTKRLTKKTSFAAYLVFKLTDEHQQLEKAIASVRFVKEKVEGTGKEGYTVFISKTKEEGENGRFPYLRSDGWMEIKLGEFFNNLGEYGEVEMKLMETDDLKWKSGLIVKGIDIRPN
;
A
#
# COMPACT_ATOMS: atom_id res chain seq x y z
N MET A 1 -2.61 18.46 2.44
CA MET A 1 -2.03 17.50 1.47
C MET A 1 -2.27 16.10 2.02
N LYS A 2 -2.74 15.12 1.22
CA LYS A 2 -3.04 13.77 1.74
C LYS A 2 -1.84 12.87 1.53
N VAL A 3 -1.35 12.22 2.58
CA VAL A 3 -0.10 11.47 2.51
C VAL A 3 -0.23 10.14 3.26
N ALA A 4 0.52 9.12 2.87
CA ALA A 4 0.62 7.84 3.59
C ALA A 4 2.08 7.56 3.93
N GLU A 5 2.39 7.33 5.21
CA GLU A 5 3.74 7.05 5.69
C GLU A 5 3.97 5.55 5.92
N LEU A 6 5.12 5.07 5.43
CA LEU A 6 5.61 3.72 5.63
C LEU A 6 6.40 3.64 6.94
N ILE A 7 5.79 3.09 7.99
CA ILE A 7 6.42 3.04 9.33
C ILE A 7 7.55 2.00 9.39
N LYS A 8 7.29 0.73 9.05
CA LYS A 8 8.34 -0.32 9.01
C LYS A 8 7.85 -1.58 8.30
N VAL A 9 8.47 -1.99 7.20
CA VAL A 9 8.14 -3.22 6.46
C VAL A 9 9.38 -3.96 5.94
N CYS A 10 9.33 -5.27 5.78
CA CYS A 10 10.40 -6.06 5.15
C CYS A 10 10.20 -6.25 3.63
N TRP A 11 8.99 -6.00 3.14
CA TRP A 11 8.60 -6.05 1.72
C TRP A 11 7.78 -4.80 1.40
N LEU A 12 8.12 -4.11 0.30
CA LEU A 12 7.36 -2.96 -0.19
C LEU A 12 6.77 -3.27 -1.57
N ASP A 13 5.44 -3.34 -1.68
CA ASP A 13 4.73 -3.42 -2.96
C ASP A 13 3.63 -2.35 -2.98
N ILE A 14 3.88 -1.27 -3.71
CA ILE A 14 2.89 -0.23 -3.95
C ILE A 14 2.27 -0.51 -5.30
N THR A 15 0.97 -0.81 -5.30
CA THR A 15 0.22 -1.09 -6.52
C THR A 15 -0.92 -0.10 -6.70
N GLY A 16 -0.99 0.50 -7.88
CA GLY A 16 -2.13 1.28 -8.35
C GLY A 16 -2.78 0.59 -9.55
N LYS A 17 -4.10 0.68 -9.67
CA LYS A 17 -4.84 0.19 -10.84
C LYS A 17 -5.78 1.25 -11.40
N ILE A 18 -5.95 1.26 -12.71
CA ILE A 18 -6.92 2.13 -13.39
C ILE A 18 -7.57 1.42 -14.58
N ASP A 19 -8.90 1.51 -14.66
CA ASP A 19 -9.65 1.04 -15.82
C ASP A 19 -9.46 2.02 -16.99
N THR A 20 -9.03 1.50 -18.13
CA THR A 20 -8.81 2.24 -19.38
C THR A 20 -10.07 2.91 -19.92
N LYS A 21 -11.27 2.42 -19.56
CA LYS A 21 -12.56 3.08 -19.88
C LYS A 21 -12.69 4.47 -19.26
N ARG A 22 -11.94 4.73 -18.18
CA ARG A 22 -11.95 6.01 -17.45
C ARG A 22 -10.93 7.00 -18.00
N LEU A 23 -10.15 6.59 -18.99
CA LEU A 23 -9.08 7.37 -19.59
C LEU A 23 -9.47 7.78 -21.00
N THR A 24 -8.97 8.93 -21.42
CA THR A 24 -9.13 9.40 -22.79
C THR A 24 -8.52 8.40 -23.77
N LYS A 25 -9.25 8.11 -24.85
CA LYS A 25 -8.83 7.17 -25.91
C LYS A 25 -7.73 7.79 -26.77
N LYS A 26 -7.02 6.96 -27.53
CA LYS A 26 -5.89 7.34 -28.40
C LYS A 26 -4.87 8.26 -27.72
N THR A 27 -4.61 8.02 -26.44
CA THR A 27 -3.78 8.90 -25.61
C THR A 27 -2.70 8.11 -24.90
N SER A 28 -1.47 8.62 -24.94
CA SER A 28 -0.36 8.11 -24.15
C SER A 28 -0.44 8.66 -22.73
N PHE A 29 -0.32 7.78 -21.74
CA PHE A 29 -0.30 8.11 -20.33
C PHE A 29 1.03 7.71 -19.72
N ALA A 30 1.50 8.52 -18.78
CA ALA A 30 2.64 8.22 -17.92
C ALA A 30 2.16 8.14 -16.47
N ALA A 31 2.60 7.09 -15.75
CA ALA A 31 2.35 6.93 -14.33
C ALA A 31 3.53 7.46 -13.53
N TYR A 32 3.23 8.17 -12.45
CA TYR A 32 4.22 8.76 -11.55
C TYR A 32 3.86 8.45 -10.11
N LEU A 33 4.87 8.19 -9.28
CA LEU A 33 4.76 8.19 -7.83
C LEU A 33 5.27 9.53 -7.31
N VAL A 34 4.47 10.18 -6.48
CA VAL A 34 4.83 11.43 -5.80
C VAL A 34 5.02 11.12 -4.32
N PHE A 35 6.21 11.38 -3.79
CA PHE A 35 6.58 10.95 -2.45
C PHE A 35 7.53 11.94 -1.75
N LYS A 36 7.73 11.72 -0.46
CA LYS A 36 8.76 12.30 0.40
C LYS A 36 9.44 11.19 1.19
N LEU A 37 10.61 11.50 1.72
CA LEU A 37 11.30 10.66 2.68
C LEU A 37 11.39 11.42 4.01
N THR A 38 11.23 10.71 5.12
CA THR A 38 11.60 11.23 6.44
C THR A 38 13.12 11.33 6.55
N ASP A 39 13.63 12.21 7.40
CA ASP A 39 15.08 12.31 7.63
C ASP A 39 15.69 10.97 8.10
N GLU A 40 14.91 10.18 8.85
CA GLU A 40 15.29 8.87 9.41
C GLU A 40 14.92 7.67 8.51
N HIS A 41 14.66 7.88 7.21
CA HIS A 41 14.25 6.80 6.32
C HIS A 41 15.33 5.69 6.22
N GLN A 42 14.91 4.44 6.10
CA GLN A 42 15.80 3.28 6.08
C GLN A 42 15.56 2.42 4.85
N GLN A 43 16.63 1.95 4.22
CA GLN A 43 16.63 0.90 3.17
C GLN A 43 15.65 1.15 2.00
N LEU A 44 15.53 2.41 1.58
CA LEU A 44 14.72 2.84 0.43
C LEU A 44 15.62 3.37 -0.70
N GLU A 45 16.65 2.62 -1.08
CA GLU A 45 17.62 3.09 -2.09
C GLU A 45 17.10 2.95 -3.52
N LYS A 46 16.57 1.78 -3.87
CA LYS A 46 16.07 1.45 -5.20
C LYS A 46 14.84 0.56 -5.11
N ALA A 47 14.07 0.49 -6.19
CA ALA A 47 12.95 -0.41 -6.36
C ALA A 47 12.79 -0.76 -7.84
N ILE A 48 11.95 -1.73 -8.14
CA ILE A 48 11.50 -2.07 -9.49
C ILE A 48 10.17 -1.36 -9.75
N ALA A 49 10.11 -0.54 -10.79
CA ALA A 49 8.87 0.05 -11.25
C ALA A 49 8.35 -0.66 -12.51
N SER A 50 7.03 -0.81 -12.61
CA SER A 50 6.39 -1.34 -13.81
C SER A 50 5.02 -0.72 -14.07
N VAL A 51 4.64 -0.67 -15.35
CA VAL A 51 3.30 -0.30 -15.81
C VAL A 51 2.93 -1.27 -16.92
N ARG A 52 1.81 -1.98 -16.77
CA ARG A 52 1.37 -2.99 -17.74
C ARG A 52 -0.14 -3.16 -17.72
N PHE A 53 -0.70 -3.64 -18.83
CA PHE A 53 -2.08 -4.09 -18.84
C PHE A 53 -2.19 -5.42 -18.09
N VAL A 54 -3.21 -5.54 -17.22
CA VAL A 54 -3.41 -6.76 -16.40
C VAL A 54 -3.61 -7.99 -17.29
N LYS A 55 -4.23 -7.83 -18.47
CA LYS A 55 -4.45 -8.90 -19.47
C LYS A 55 -3.17 -9.42 -20.14
N GLU A 56 -2.07 -8.68 -20.08
CA GLU A 56 -0.80 -9.03 -20.75
C GLU A 56 0.17 -9.79 -19.82
N LYS A 57 -0.26 -10.14 -18.61
CA LYS A 57 0.57 -10.86 -17.65
C LYS A 57 0.79 -12.31 -18.12
N VAL A 58 1.82 -12.54 -18.93
CA VAL A 58 2.24 -13.88 -19.34
C VAL A 58 2.99 -14.52 -18.16
N GLU A 59 2.55 -15.71 -17.75
CA GLU A 59 3.26 -16.48 -16.72
C GLU A 59 4.62 -16.94 -17.26
N GLY A 60 5.72 -16.51 -16.63
CA GLY A 60 7.06 -17.10 -16.85
C GLY A 60 8.20 -16.15 -17.23
N THR A 61 7.98 -14.83 -17.37
CA THR A 61 9.05 -13.86 -17.68
C THR A 61 9.56 -13.19 -16.39
N GLY A 62 10.90 -13.14 -16.23
CA GLY A 62 11.59 -12.58 -15.06
C GLY A 62 11.21 -11.12 -14.75
N LYS A 63 11.65 -10.61 -13.59
CA LYS A 63 11.33 -9.28 -13.01
C LYS A 63 10.91 -8.24 -14.05
N GLU A 64 9.61 -8.18 -14.33
CA GLU A 64 9.04 -7.23 -15.29
C GLU A 64 9.05 -5.83 -14.67
N GLY A 65 9.88 -4.96 -15.22
CA GLY A 65 10.04 -3.59 -14.77
C GLY A 65 11.47 -3.09 -14.98
N TYR A 66 11.74 -1.89 -14.52
CA TYR A 66 13.08 -1.30 -14.54
C TYR A 66 13.41 -0.70 -13.20
N THR A 67 14.72 -0.61 -12.92
CA THR A 67 15.22 -0.05 -11.67
C THR A 67 14.94 1.45 -11.61
N VAL A 68 14.36 1.85 -10.49
CA VAL A 68 14.21 3.24 -10.09
C VAL A 68 14.91 3.46 -8.76
N PHE A 69 15.59 4.57 -8.61
CA PHE A 69 16.23 4.97 -7.35
C PHE A 69 15.25 5.84 -6.56
N ILE A 70 15.17 5.66 -5.25
CA ILE A 70 14.21 6.35 -4.37
C ILE A 70 14.94 7.38 -3.50
N SER A 71 15.92 6.95 -2.70
CA SER A 71 16.70 7.86 -1.85
C SER A 71 18.08 8.21 -2.39
N LYS A 72 18.58 7.50 -3.41
CA LYS A 72 19.92 7.73 -3.96
C LYS A 72 19.96 8.94 -4.90
N THR A 73 20.96 9.80 -4.71
CA THR A 73 21.30 10.86 -5.65
C THR A 73 22.04 10.27 -6.85
N LYS A 74 21.70 10.73 -8.06
CA LYS A 74 22.31 10.24 -9.30
C LYS A 74 23.83 10.45 -9.30
N GLU A 75 24.57 9.34 -9.39
CA GLU A 75 26.00 9.35 -9.66
C GLU A 75 26.29 9.16 -11.16
N GLU A 76 27.46 9.62 -11.61
CA GLU A 76 27.87 9.50 -13.00
C GLU A 76 28.07 8.02 -13.39
N GLY A 77 27.38 7.56 -14.44
CA GLY A 77 27.48 6.18 -14.94
C GLY A 77 26.38 5.22 -14.46
N GLU A 78 25.47 5.62 -13.56
CA GLU A 78 24.39 4.74 -13.10
C GLU A 78 23.23 4.64 -14.12
N ALA A 79 22.89 3.40 -14.48
CA ALA A 79 21.73 3.09 -15.31
C ALA A 79 20.47 2.96 -14.43
N GLY A 80 19.52 3.89 -14.58
CA GLY A 80 18.22 3.85 -13.91
C GLY A 80 17.53 5.20 -13.91
N ARG A 81 16.31 5.25 -13.34
CA ARG A 81 15.56 6.51 -13.19
C ARG A 81 15.70 7.04 -11.77
N PHE A 82 15.81 8.35 -11.67
CA PHE A 82 15.97 9.05 -10.41
C PHE A 82 14.74 9.94 -10.18
N PRO A 83 14.39 10.22 -8.92
CA PRO A 83 13.30 11.13 -8.62
C PRO A 83 13.77 12.56 -8.93
N TYR A 84 12.81 13.40 -9.31
CA TYR A 84 13.02 14.83 -9.46
C TYR A 84 12.29 15.57 -8.34
N LEU A 85 12.94 16.58 -7.76
CA LEU A 85 12.35 17.46 -6.75
C LEU A 85 11.47 18.51 -7.41
N ARG A 86 10.16 18.41 -7.18
CA ARG A 86 9.16 19.36 -7.65
C ARG A 86 9.25 20.69 -6.90
N SER A 87 8.64 21.73 -7.48
CA SER A 87 8.55 23.06 -6.87
C SER A 87 7.76 23.11 -5.55
N ASP A 88 6.90 22.12 -5.28
CA ASP A 88 6.16 21.97 -4.02
C ASP A 88 6.92 21.19 -2.94
N GLY A 89 8.18 20.85 -3.20
CA GLY A 89 9.06 20.13 -2.28
C GLY A 89 8.80 18.63 -2.21
N TRP A 90 8.04 18.06 -3.15
CA TRP A 90 7.84 16.61 -3.27
C TRP A 90 8.76 16.01 -4.31
N MET A 91 9.19 14.78 -4.08
CA MET A 91 9.86 13.98 -5.10
C MET A 91 8.84 13.33 -6.02
N GLU A 92 9.15 13.27 -7.30
CA GLU A 92 8.34 12.60 -8.31
C GLU A 92 9.20 11.67 -9.15
N ILE A 93 8.72 10.44 -9.34
CA ILE A 93 9.40 9.43 -10.14
C ILE A 93 8.44 8.75 -11.10
N LYS A 94 8.88 8.58 -12.34
CA LYS A 94 8.08 7.95 -13.41
C LYS A 94 8.13 6.44 -13.30
N LEU A 95 6.96 5.83 -13.03
CA LEU A 95 6.76 4.38 -12.89
C LEU A 95 6.56 3.67 -14.23
N GLY A 96 6.15 4.38 -15.28
CA GLY A 96 6.08 3.83 -16.63
C GLY A 96 5.14 4.60 -17.54
N GLU A 97 4.96 4.09 -18.76
CA GLU A 97 4.05 4.64 -19.75
C GLU A 97 3.21 3.53 -20.37
N PHE A 98 2.02 3.89 -20.81
CA PHE A 98 1.14 3.03 -21.58
C PHE A 98 0.32 3.86 -22.57
N PHE A 99 -0.15 3.23 -23.64
CA PHE A 99 -1.02 3.86 -24.62
C PHE A 99 -2.43 3.31 -24.49
N ASN A 100 -3.41 4.17 -24.18
CA ASN A 100 -4.81 3.79 -24.19
C ASN A 100 -5.38 3.98 -25.59
N ASN A 101 -5.61 2.90 -26.34
CA ASN A 101 -6.10 3.01 -27.71
C ASN A 101 -7.62 3.16 -27.75
N LEU A 102 -8.35 2.13 -27.30
CA LEU A 102 -9.81 2.06 -27.46
C LEU A 102 -10.59 2.21 -26.14
N GLY A 103 -9.90 2.17 -24.99
CA GLY A 103 -10.53 2.09 -23.68
C GLY A 103 -11.14 0.72 -23.37
N GLU A 104 -10.81 -0.30 -24.16
CA GLU A 104 -11.24 -1.70 -23.96
C GLU A 104 -10.06 -2.59 -23.55
N ASP A 105 -8.92 -1.96 -23.24
CA ASP A 105 -7.69 -2.66 -22.93
C ASP A 105 -7.65 -3.23 -21.50
N GLY A 106 -8.75 -3.09 -20.76
CA GLY A 106 -8.92 -3.58 -19.41
C GLY A 106 -8.27 -2.66 -18.38
N GLU A 107 -7.80 -3.24 -17.29
CA GLU A 107 -7.10 -2.51 -16.23
C GLU A 107 -5.61 -2.38 -16.54
N VAL A 108 -5.05 -1.21 -16.23
CA VAL A 108 -3.60 -0.98 -16.18
C VAL A 108 -3.16 -1.06 -14.73
N GLU A 109 -2.16 -1.90 -14.47
CA GLU A 109 -1.47 -2.03 -13.19
C GLU A 109 -0.17 -1.20 -13.22
N MET A 110 0.05 -0.40 -12.18
CA MET A 110 1.23 0.41 -11.95
C MET A 110 1.85 -0.03 -10.63
N LYS A 111 3.15 -0.35 -10.61
CA LYS A 111 3.83 -0.86 -9.42
C LYS A 111 5.14 -0.14 -9.11
N LEU A 112 5.44 -0.07 -7.81
CA LEU A 112 6.77 0.15 -7.26
C LEU A 112 7.03 -0.98 -6.25
N MET A 113 8.04 -1.80 -6.50
CA MET A 113 8.32 -3.01 -5.73
C MET A 113 9.75 -3.04 -5.23
N GLU A 114 9.93 -3.17 -3.93
CA GLU A 114 11.20 -3.52 -3.30
C GLU A 114 11.00 -4.83 -2.53
N THR A 115 11.68 -5.87 -2.99
CA THR A 115 11.58 -7.23 -2.44
C THR A 115 12.95 -7.85 -2.13
N ASP A 116 14.05 -7.15 -2.45
CA ASP A 116 15.37 -7.76 -2.59
C ASP A 116 16.29 -7.33 -1.45
N ASP A 117 16.04 -7.79 -0.22
CA ASP A 117 17.04 -7.80 0.85
C ASP A 117 16.56 -8.33 2.22
N PHE A 118 15.26 -8.61 2.42
CA PHE A 118 14.67 -8.89 3.75
C PHE A 118 14.95 -7.81 4.81
N LYS A 119 15.46 -6.64 4.39
CA LYS A 119 15.78 -5.56 5.32
C LYS A 119 14.55 -4.70 5.56
N TRP A 120 14.50 -4.14 6.76
CA TRP A 120 13.42 -3.27 7.19
C TRP A 120 13.52 -1.90 6.54
N LYS A 121 12.39 -1.45 5.99
CA LYS A 121 12.22 -0.21 5.24
C LYS A 121 11.23 0.67 5.95
N SER A 122 11.56 1.95 6.06
CA SER A 122 10.74 2.94 6.75
C SER A 122 10.95 4.33 6.17
N GLY A 123 10.00 5.22 6.43
CA GLY A 123 10.14 6.65 6.14
C GLY A 123 9.68 7.07 4.74
N LEU A 124 8.99 6.23 3.98
CA LEU A 124 8.40 6.61 2.69
C LEU A 124 7.04 7.27 2.90
N ILE A 125 6.87 8.51 2.45
CA ILE A 125 5.61 9.25 2.51
C ILE A 125 5.06 9.43 1.10
N ILE A 126 3.84 9.00 0.78
CA ILE A 126 3.28 9.03 -0.59
C ILE A 126 2.07 9.99 -0.68
N ASP A 127 1.98 10.83 -1.72
CA ASP A 127 0.77 11.65 -1.96
C ASP A 127 -0.39 10.78 -2.50
N THR A 128 -1.47 10.69 -1.73
CA THR A 128 -2.64 9.83 -2.02
C THR A 128 -3.80 10.55 -2.72
N LYS A 129 -3.63 11.80 -3.16
CA LYS A 129 -4.67 12.65 -3.79
C LYS A 129 -5.42 12.07 -5.01
N ARG A 130 -5.03 10.91 -5.55
CA ARG A 130 -5.65 10.31 -6.76
C ARG A 130 -6.70 9.21 -6.48
N LEU A 131 -7.12 9.00 -5.23
CA LEU A 131 -8.32 8.21 -4.90
C LEU A 131 -9.60 8.97 -5.33
N THR A 132 -10.54 8.28 -5.99
CA THR A 132 -11.75 8.90 -6.56
C THR A 132 -12.60 9.63 -5.50
N LYS A 133 -13.18 10.77 -5.90
CA LYS A 133 -14.03 11.63 -5.04
C LYS A 133 -15.39 10.96 -4.80
N LYS A 134 -16.02 11.20 -3.62
CA LYS A 134 -17.34 10.64 -3.20
C LYS A 134 -17.40 9.11 -3.16
N THR A 135 -16.31 8.48 -2.77
CA THR A 135 -16.22 7.03 -2.74
C THR A 135 -15.91 6.58 -1.33
N SER A 136 -16.65 5.58 -0.84
CA SER A 136 -16.25 4.84 0.34
C SER A 136 -15.09 3.94 -0.03
N PHE A 137 -14.06 3.91 0.81
CA PHE A 137 -12.94 3.00 0.62
C PHE A 137 -12.88 2.05 1.81
N ALA A 138 -12.55 0.80 1.54
CA ALA A 138 -12.18 -0.17 2.54
C ALA A 138 -10.68 -0.44 2.47
N ALA A 139 -10.04 -0.45 3.62
CA ALA A 139 -8.63 -0.82 3.77
C ALA A 139 -8.53 -2.25 4.29
N TYR A 140 -7.60 -3.02 3.73
CA TYR A 140 -7.39 -4.42 4.07
C TYR A 140 -5.92 -4.68 4.30
N LEU A 141 -5.58 -5.35 5.40
CA LEU A 141 -4.24 -5.88 5.61
C LEU A 141 -4.14 -7.22 4.88
N VAL A 142 -3.09 -7.37 4.07
CA VAL A 142 -2.77 -8.62 3.37
C VAL A 142 -1.50 -9.20 3.99
N PHE A 143 -1.57 -10.44 4.49
CA PHE A 143 -0.52 -11.03 5.31
C PHE A 143 -0.50 -12.57 5.24
N LYS A 144 0.56 -13.16 5.79
CA LYS A 144 0.72 -14.59 6.05
C LYS A 144 1.21 -14.78 7.47
N LEU A 145 1.00 -15.98 7.99
CA LEU A 145 1.60 -16.41 9.25
C LEU A 145 2.61 -17.51 8.96
N THR A 146 3.73 -17.51 9.68
CA THR A 146 4.65 -18.65 9.70
C THR A 146 4.05 -19.77 10.54
N ASP A 147 4.44 -21.02 10.29
CA ASP A 147 3.98 -22.15 11.10
C ASP A 147 4.33 -21.97 12.60
N GLU A 148 5.47 -21.32 12.90
CA GLU A 148 5.95 -21.03 14.25
C GLU A 148 5.48 -19.66 14.81
N HIS A 149 4.42 -19.07 14.26
CA HIS A 149 3.96 -17.76 14.72
C HIS A 149 3.55 -17.79 16.21
N GLN A 150 3.87 -16.73 16.94
CA GLN A 150 3.58 -16.64 18.37
C GLN A 150 2.77 -15.40 18.69
N GLN A 151 1.71 -15.60 19.50
CA GLN A 151 0.98 -14.54 20.20
C GLN A 151 0.36 -13.49 19.24
N LEU A 152 -0.13 -13.95 18.08
CA LEU A 152 -0.81 -13.13 17.06
C LEU A 152 -2.29 -13.53 16.94
N GLU A 153 -2.98 -13.69 18.07
CA GLU A 153 -4.35 -14.20 18.07
C GLU A 153 -5.38 -13.14 17.70
N LYS A 154 -5.31 -11.97 18.36
CA LYS A 154 -6.29 -10.90 18.22
C LYS A 154 -5.60 -9.55 18.12
N ALA A 155 -6.23 -8.59 17.46
CA ALA A 155 -5.80 -7.20 17.43
C ALA A 155 -7.01 -6.28 17.30
N ILE A 156 -6.79 -5.01 17.54
CA ILE A 156 -7.75 -3.94 17.29
C ILE A 156 -7.38 -3.31 15.96
N ALA A 157 -8.30 -3.40 15.01
CA ALA A 157 -8.17 -2.73 13.75
C ALA A 157 -8.96 -1.42 13.77
N SER A 158 -8.39 -0.36 13.20
CA SER A 158 -9.08 0.92 13.07
C SER A 158 -8.69 1.63 11.78
N VAL A 159 -9.66 2.29 11.17
CA VAL A 159 -9.45 3.26 10.10
C VAL A 159 -10.21 4.52 10.48
N ARG A 160 -9.52 5.66 10.55
CA ARG A 160 -10.12 6.94 10.94
C ARG A 160 -9.41 8.11 10.30
N PHE A 161 -10.06 9.27 10.23
CA PHE A 161 -9.34 10.48 9.91
C PHE A 161 -8.58 11.00 11.14
N VAL A 162 -7.31 11.39 10.96
CA VAL A 162 -6.45 11.85 12.08
C VAL A 162 -7.04 13.07 12.80
N LYS A 163 -7.77 13.93 12.08
CA LYS A 163 -8.47 15.10 12.63
C LYS A 163 -9.67 14.76 13.53
N GLU A 164 -10.16 13.52 13.50
CA GLU A 164 -11.31 13.07 14.31
C GLU A 164 -10.88 12.55 15.69
N LYS A 165 -9.58 12.64 16.02
CA LYS A 165 -9.03 12.22 17.30
C LYS A 165 -9.48 13.18 18.42
N VAL A 166 -10.64 12.92 19.01
CA VAL A 166 -11.07 13.60 20.23
C VAL A 166 -10.30 12.98 21.39
N GLU A 167 -9.48 13.78 22.09
CA GLU A 167 -8.82 13.33 23.31
C GLU A 167 -9.88 12.93 24.35
N GLY A 168 -9.96 11.62 24.64
CA GLY A 168 -10.72 11.12 25.80
C GLY A 168 -11.74 10.01 25.56
N THR A 169 -11.94 9.49 24.35
CA THR A 169 -12.90 8.38 24.12
C THR A 169 -12.20 7.06 23.78
N GLY A 170 -12.65 5.98 24.41
CA GLY A 170 -11.99 4.67 24.44
C GLY A 170 -11.80 3.97 23.09
N LYS A 171 -11.03 2.87 23.11
CA LYS A 171 -10.59 2.00 21.99
C LYS A 171 -11.32 2.26 20.67
N GLU A 172 -10.82 3.21 19.89
CA GLU A 172 -11.30 3.46 18.53
C GLU A 172 -10.80 2.33 17.63
N GLY A 173 -11.65 1.33 17.41
CA GLY A 173 -11.37 0.18 16.55
C GLY A 173 -12.24 -1.01 16.90
N TYR A 174 -12.20 -2.04 16.07
CA TYR A 174 -12.93 -3.29 16.29
C TYR A 174 -11.96 -4.48 16.38
N THR A 175 -12.36 -5.50 17.13
CA THR A 175 -11.56 -6.71 17.29
C THR A 175 -11.49 -7.48 15.98
N VAL A 176 -10.27 -7.83 15.60
CA VAL A 176 -9.95 -8.75 14.53
C VAL A 176 -9.13 -9.90 15.08
N PHE A 177 -9.41 -11.10 14.59
CA PHE A 177 -8.66 -12.30 14.91
C PHE A 177 -7.69 -12.57 13.76
N ILE A 178 -6.41 -12.74 14.07
CA ILE A 178 -5.33 -12.81 13.08
C ILE A 178 -4.90 -14.25 12.84
N SER A 179 -4.63 -15.01 13.89
CA SER A 179 -4.27 -16.43 13.80
C SER A 179 -5.34 -17.40 14.34
N LYS A 180 -6.37 -16.89 15.02
CA LYS A 180 -7.42 -17.73 15.61
C LYS A 180 -8.42 -18.20 14.55
N THR A 181 -8.83 -19.46 14.67
CA THR A 181 -9.95 -20.02 13.88
C THR A 181 -11.27 -19.65 14.55
N LYS A 182 -12.26 -19.22 13.74
CA LYS A 182 -13.56 -18.75 14.25
C LYS A 182 -14.29 -19.82 15.06
N GLU A 183 -14.60 -19.51 16.31
CA GLU A 183 -15.47 -20.33 17.18
C GLU A 183 -16.89 -19.77 17.27
N GLU A 184 -17.85 -20.62 17.64
CA GLU A 184 -19.26 -20.25 17.77
C GLU A 184 -19.45 -19.27 18.94
N GLY A 185 -20.03 -18.09 18.66
CA GLY A 185 -20.26 -17.03 19.66
C GLY A 185 -19.24 -15.88 19.68
N GLU A 186 -18.19 -15.91 18.85
CA GLU A 186 -17.20 -14.83 18.78
C GLU A 186 -17.65 -13.63 17.92
N ASN A 187 -17.67 -12.45 18.55
CA ASN A 187 -17.94 -11.17 17.87
C ASN A 187 -16.62 -10.50 17.45
N GLY A 188 -16.08 -10.90 16.29
CA GLY A 188 -14.93 -10.25 15.65
C GLY A 188 -14.76 -10.62 14.19
N ARG A 189 -13.87 -9.92 13.48
CA ARG A 189 -13.58 -10.23 12.05
C ARG A 189 -12.43 -11.22 11.96
N PHE A 190 -12.50 -12.11 10.99
CA PHE A 190 -11.49 -13.14 10.74
C PHE A 190 -10.85 -12.90 9.38
N PRO A 191 -9.61 -13.38 9.17
CA PRO A 191 -8.97 -13.27 7.88
C PRO A 191 -9.64 -14.24 6.91
N TYR A 192 -9.66 -13.86 5.64
CA TYR A 192 -10.05 -14.75 4.56
C TYR A 192 -8.82 -15.10 3.72
N LEU A 193 -8.70 -16.37 3.33
CA LEU A 193 -7.64 -16.85 2.44
C LEU A 193 -7.98 -16.50 0.98
N ARG A 194 -7.19 -15.61 0.39
CA ARG A 194 -7.30 -15.21 -1.01
C ARG A 194 -6.83 -16.31 -1.96
N SER A 195 -7.22 -16.18 -3.24
CA SER A 195 -6.77 -17.08 -4.31
C SER A 195 -5.27 -17.08 -4.57
N ASP A 196 -4.55 -16.01 -4.19
CA ASP A 196 -3.09 -15.91 -4.27
C ASP A 196 -2.37 -16.51 -3.03
N GLY A 197 -3.11 -17.19 -2.16
CA GLY A 197 -2.58 -17.86 -0.97
C GLY A 197 -2.20 -16.91 0.17
N TRP A 198 -2.55 -15.63 0.08
CA TRP A 198 -2.40 -14.66 1.18
C TRP A 198 -3.68 -14.56 2.00
N MET A 199 -3.54 -14.32 3.30
CA MET A 199 -4.66 -13.94 4.15
C MET A 199 -4.96 -12.46 4.00
N GLU A 200 -6.24 -12.12 4.12
CA GLU A 200 -6.71 -10.76 4.06
C GLU A 200 -7.69 -10.48 5.18
N ILE A 201 -7.52 -9.34 5.85
CA ILE A 201 -8.47 -8.88 6.86
C ILE A 201 -8.77 -7.40 6.70
N LYS A 202 -10.05 -7.05 6.77
CA LYS A 202 -10.49 -5.66 6.67
C LYS A 202 -10.07 -4.90 7.92
N LEU A 203 -9.39 -3.77 7.74
CA LEU A 203 -8.97 -2.86 8.80
C LEU A 203 -10.00 -1.78 9.12
N GLY A 204 -10.81 -1.41 8.13
CA GLY A 204 -11.93 -0.52 8.32
C GLY A 204 -12.42 0.08 7.01
N GLU A 205 -13.32 1.03 7.11
CA GLU A 205 -13.82 1.83 6.00
C GLU A 205 -13.65 3.30 6.30
N PHE A 206 -13.47 4.10 5.27
CA PHE A 206 -13.50 5.55 5.38
C PHE A 206 -14.23 6.14 4.17
N PHE A 207 -15.03 7.17 4.42
CA PHE A 207 -15.74 7.87 3.35
C PHE A 207 -14.96 9.10 2.90
N ASN A 208 -14.59 9.15 1.63
CA ASN A 208 -13.93 10.31 1.04
C ASN A 208 -14.97 11.36 0.63
N ASN A 209 -15.49 12.13 1.61
CA ASN A 209 -16.46 13.21 1.35
C ASN A 209 -15.80 14.43 0.67
N LEU A 210 -16.56 15.10 -0.19
CA LEU A 210 -16.13 16.30 -0.89
C LEU A 210 -15.77 17.43 0.11
N GLY A 211 -14.49 17.76 0.22
CA GLY A 211 -14.04 19.04 0.78
C GLY A 211 -13.48 19.00 2.20
N GLU A 212 -13.58 17.87 2.89
CA GLU A 212 -13.07 17.68 4.25
C GLU A 212 -11.73 16.93 4.19
N TYR A 213 -10.69 17.62 3.70
CA TYR A 213 -9.34 17.08 3.59
C TYR A 213 -8.79 16.62 4.96
N GLY A 214 -8.22 15.41 5.02
CA GLY A 214 -7.64 14.84 6.24
C GLY A 214 -6.75 13.63 5.95
N GLU A 215 -5.79 13.36 6.84
CA GLU A 215 -4.98 12.14 6.86
C GLU A 215 -5.83 10.97 7.38
N VAL A 216 -5.65 9.78 6.81
CA VAL A 216 -6.36 8.57 7.23
C VAL A 216 -5.37 7.64 7.90
N GLU A 217 -5.56 7.42 9.19
CA GLU A 217 -4.77 6.49 9.98
C GLU A 217 -5.39 5.10 9.87
N MET A 218 -4.57 4.11 9.50
CA MET A 218 -4.96 2.70 9.45
C MET A 218 -4.07 1.94 10.41
N LYS A 219 -4.68 1.30 11.42
CA LYS A 219 -3.96 0.60 12.47
C LYS A 219 -4.43 -0.83 12.60
N LEU A 220 -3.48 -1.68 12.93
CA LEU A 220 -3.69 -2.98 13.52
C LEU A 220 -2.84 -3.02 14.79
N MET A 221 -3.50 -2.97 15.95
CA MET A 221 -2.85 -2.87 17.25
C MET A 221 -3.23 -4.07 18.11
N GLU A 222 -2.26 -4.90 18.41
CA GLU A 222 -2.42 -5.98 19.39
C GLU A 222 -2.59 -5.36 20.81
N THR A 223 -3.39 -5.96 21.70
CA THR A 223 -3.76 -5.38 23.00
C THR A 223 -3.24 -6.14 24.23
N ASP A 224 -2.54 -7.25 24.03
CA ASP A 224 -2.00 -8.08 25.11
C ASP A 224 -0.54 -7.70 25.36
N ASP A 225 -0.38 -6.86 26.37
CA ASP A 225 0.91 -6.45 26.90
C ASP A 225 1.61 -7.67 27.52
N LEU A 226 2.94 -7.73 27.39
CA LEU A 226 3.88 -8.66 28.07
C LEU A 226 4.39 -9.88 27.30
N LYS A 227 3.96 -10.16 26.05
CA LYS A 227 4.52 -11.28 25.27
C LYS A 227 5.14 -10.86 23.95
N TRP A 228 6.30 -11.47 23.66
CA TRP A 228 6.99 -11.32 22.39
C TRP A 228 6.17 -11.99 21.30
N LYS A 229 6.10 -11.35 20.13
CA LYS A 229 5.27 -11.75 19.01
C LYS A 229 6.15 -11.96 17.79
N SER A 230 5.86 -13.00 17.03
CA SER A 230 6.65 -13.37 15.86
C SER A 230 5.79 -14.07 14.82
N GLY A 231 6.28 -14.11 13.59
CA GLY A 231 5.66 -14.90 12.52
C GLY A 231 4.59 -14.20 11.69
N LEU A 232 4.40 -12.88 11.85
CA LEU A 232 3.56 -12.09 10.93
C LEU A 232 4.36 -11.66 9.71
N ILE A 233 3.95 -12.10 8.52
CA ILE A 233 4.52 -11.65 7.24
C ILE A 233 3.49 -10.74 6.58
N VAL A 234 3.81 -9.45 6.41
CA VAL A 234 2.88 -8.48 5.80
C VAL A 234 3.25 -8.26 4.33
N LYS A 235 2.27 -8.41 3.45
CA LYS A 235 2.37 -8.02 2.03
C LYS A 235 2.15 -6.53 1.85
N GLY A 236 1.17 -5.97 2.56
CA GLY A 236 0.83 -4.54 2.50
C GLY A 236 -0.61 -4.25 2.92
N ILE A 237 -1.05 -3.03 2.62
CA ILE A 237 -2.43 -2.58 2.80
C ILE A 237 -3.07 -2.34 1.43
N ASP A 238 -4.14 -3.08 1.13
CA ASP A 238 -4.96 -2.89 -0.07
C ASP A 238 -6.08 -1.89 0.26
N ILE A 239 -6.14 -0.77 -0.47
CA ILE A 239 -7.24 0.21 -0.39
C ILE A 239 -8.12 0.04 -1.62
N ARG A 240 -9.39 -0.31 -1.41
CA ARG A 240 -10.35 -0.56 -2.50
C ARG A 240 -11.59 0.30 -2.34
N PRO A 241 -12.14 0.86 -3.42
CA PRO A 241 -13.46 1.48 -3.37
C PRO A 241 -14.51 0.40 -3.04
N ASN A 242 -15.46 0.77 -2.18
CA ASN A 242 -16.68 0.00 -1.93
C ASN A 242 -17.74 0.33 -2.99
#